data_AF-A0AAD9KGI1-F1
#
_entry.id   AF-A0AAD9KGI1-F1
#
_cell.length_a   1.000
_cell.length_b   1.000
_cell.length_c   1.000
_cell.angle_alpha   90.00
_cell.angle_beta   90.00
_cell.angle_gamma   90.00
#
_symmetry.space_group_name_H-M   'P 1'
#
loop_
_entity.id
_entity.type
_entity.pdbx_description
1 polymer ?
#
loop_
_entity_poly.entity_id
_entity_poly.type
_entity_poly.pdbx_seq_one_letter_code
_entity_poly.pdbx_strand_id
1 'polypeptide(L)' 'MERSMLNVTYRNRKANTWVRDKTKLTDVIEKVRRRKWTCAGHVSRIRDNRWTLRVTTWKP' A
#
# COMPACT_ATOMS: atom_id res chain seq x y z
N MET A 1 2.10 13.87 3.21
CA MET A 1 1.69 12.98 4.32
C MET A 1 2.82 12.78 5.33
N GLU A 2 3.96 12.18 4.95
CA GLU A 2 5.07 11.85 5.87
C GLU A 2 5.54 13.05 6.73
N ARG A 3 5.70 14.23 6.10
CA ARG A 3 6.09 15.46 6.81
C ARG A 3 5.02 15.92 7.81
N SER A 4 3.75 15.73 7.48
CA SER A 4 2.62 16.04 8.36
C SER A 4 2.56 15.08 9.55
N MET A 5 2.89 13.80 9.36
CA MET A 5 2.97 12.81 10.45
C MET A 5 4.06 13.16 11.48
N LEU A 6 5.11 13.85 11.05
CA LEU A 6 6.20 14.33 11.90
C LEU A 6 6.05 15.81 12.33
N ASN A 7 4.95 16.48 11.98
CA ASN A 7 4.74 17.92 12.19
C ASN A 7 5.89 18.81 11.66
N VAL A 8 6.51 18.41 10.55
CA VAL A 8 7.65 19.13 9.93
C VAL A 8 7.15 20.05 8.82
N THR A 9 7.46 21.34 8.95
CA THR A 9 7.15 22.35 7.93
C THR A 9 8.35 22.64 7.01
N TYR A 10 8.15 23.50 6.00
CA TYR A 10 9.25 23.97 5.13
C TYR A 10 10.32 24.77 5.90
N ARG A 11 9.94 25.48 6.97
CA ARG A 11 10.86 26.30 7.77
C ARG A 11 11.94 25.46 8.47
N ASN A 12 11.62 24.21 8.80
CA ASN A 12 12.54 23.28 9.45
C ASN A 12 13.70 22.83 8.53
N ARG A 13 13.63 23.12 7.21
CA ARG A 13 14.64 22.80 6.20
C ARG A 13 15.16 21.36 6.26
N LYS A 14 14.31 20.41 6.67
CA LYS A 14 14.68 18.98 6.75
C LYS A 14 14.62 18.33 5.38
N ALA A 15 15.69 17.62 5.02
CA ALA A 15 15.77 16.84 3.80
C ALA A 15 14.72 15.72 3.79
N ASN A 16 14.30 15.33 2.58
CA ASN A 16 13.34 14.22 2.44
C ASN A 16 13.93 12.87 2.87
N THR A 17 15.24 12.67 2.70
CA THR A 17 15.95 11.47 3.19
C THR A 17 15.81 11.31 4.69
N TRP A 18 15.93 12.39 5.46
CA TRP A 18 15.73 12.40 6.92
C TRP A 18 14.27 12.06 7.29
N VAL A 19 13.29 12.59 6.57
CA VAL A 19 11.86 12.29 6.80
C VAL A 19 11.57 10.80 6.54
N ARG A 20 12.13 10.24 5.46
CA ARG A 20 11.98 8.81 5.14
C ARG A 20 12.69 7.92 6.14
N ASP A 21 13.87 8.34 6.63
CA ASP A 21 14.59 7.63 7.68
C ASP A 21 13.80 7.56 8.98
N LYS A 22 13.10 8.63 9.35
CA LYS A 22 12.28 8.68 10.57
C LYS A 22 10.97 7.91 10.46
N THR A 23 10.31 7.97 9.30
CA THR A 23 9.00 7.33 9.13
C THR A 23 9.08 5.86 8.71
N LYS A 24 10.19 5.44 8.08
CA LYS A 24 10.37 4.09 7.48
C LYS A 24 9.21 3.67 6.58
N LEU A 25 8.48 4.65 6.03
CA LEU A 25 7.23 4.42 5.29
C LEU A 25 7.47 3.72 3.94
N THR A 26 8.66 3.86 3.36
CA THR A 26 9.04 3.16 2.13
C THR A 26 8.83 1.65 2.25
N ASP A 27 9.34 1.06 3.34
CA ASP A 27 9.29 -0.39 3.59
C ASP A 27 7.85 -0.86 3.80
N VAL A 28 7.04 -0.05 4.49
CA VAL A 28 5.63 -0.34 4.73
C VAL A 28 4.83 -0.31 3.42
N ILE A 29 5.05 0.67 2.57
CA ILE A 29 4.36 0.77 1.27
C ILE A 29 4.67 -0.45 0.40
N GLU A 30 5.93 -0.87 0.34
CA GLU A 30 6.31 -2.07 -0.39
C GLU A 30 5.64 -3.33 0.18
N LYS A 31 5.68 -3.50 1.51
CA LYS A 31 5.05 -4.64 2.19
C LYS A 31 3.54 -4.67 1.97
N VAL A 32 2.87 -3.51 2.00
CA VAL A 32 1.43 -3.38 1.73
C VAL A 32 1.14 -3.73 0.28
N ARG A 33 1.92 -3.22 -0.69
CA ARG A 33 1.76 -3.57 -2.11
C ARG A 33 1.91 -5.06 -2.34
N ARG A 34 2.95 -5.68 -1.77
CA ARG A 34 3.17 -7.12 -1.85
C ARG A 34 1.97 -7.89 -1.29
N ARG A 35 1.51 -7.54 -0.08
CA ARG A 35 0.35 -8.18 0.56
C ARG A 35 -0.93 -8.03 -0.26
N LYS A 36 -1.18 -6.85 -0.86
CA LYS A 36 -2.32 -6.62 -1.75
C LYS A 36 -2.28 -7.58 -2.95
N TRP A 37 -1.13 -7.70 -3.61
CA TRP A 37 -0.98 -8.61 -4.75
C TRP A 37 -1.08 -10.09 -4.34
N THR A 38 -0.52 -10.47 -3.19
CA THR A 38 -0.70 -11.82 -2.63
C THR A 38 -2.17 -12.13 -2.38
N CYS A 39 -2.93 -11.18 -1.82
CA CYS A 39 -4.36 -11.33 -1.59
C CYS A 39 -5.13 -11.45 -2.91
N ALA A 40 -4.85 -10.59 -3.89
CA ALA A 40 -5.46 -10.67 -5.22
C ALA A 40 -5.20 -12.03 -5.89
N GLY A 41 -3.97 -12.53 -5.82
CA GLY A 41 -3.61 -13.85 -6.32
C GLY A 41 -4.20 -15.01 -5.52
N HIS A 42 -4.49 -14.82 -4.24
CA HIS A 42 -5.25 -15.80 -3.45
C HIS A 42 -6.71 -15.83 -3.91
N VAL A 43 -7.35 -14.67 -4.02
CA VAL A 43 -8.74 -14.52 -4.47
C VAL A 43 -8.94 -15.09 -5.88
N SER A 44 -8.00 -14.86 -6.81
CA SER A 44 -8.14 -15.35 -8.19
C SER A 44 -8.03 -16.88 -8.32
N ARG A 45 -7.39 -17.56 -7.35
CA ARG A 45 -7.26 -19.03 -7.35
C ARG A 45 -8.41 -19.73 -6.62
N ILE A 46 -9.20 -18.98 -5.86
CA ILE A 46 -10.40 -19.52 -5.20
C ILE A 46 -11.44 -19.83 -6.28
N ARG A 47 -11.77 -21.12 -6.41
CA ARG A 47 -12.82 -21.63 -7.31
C ARG A 47 -14.10 -21.91 -6.52
N ASP A 48 -14.64 -20.88 -5.89
CA ASP A 48 -15.95 -20.92 -5.24
C ASP A 48 -16.88 -19.82 -5.81
N ASN A 49 -18.16 -19.85 -5.46
CA ASN A 49 -19.13 -18.87 -5.96
C ASN A 49 -19.22 -17.60 -5.08
N ARG A 50 -18.11 -17.15 -4.47
CA ARG A 50 -18.10 -15.91 -3.69
C ARG A 50 -18.33 -14.70 -4.58
N TRP A 51 -18.87 -13.64 -3.97
CA TRP A 51 -19.07 -12.35 -4.62
C TRP A 51 -17.77 -11.79 -5.24
N THR A 52 -16.62 -12.06 -4.63
CA THR A 52 -15.30 -11.64 -5.15
C THR A 52 -15.02 -12.21 -6.54
N LEU A 53 -15.32 -13.49 -6.78
CA LEU A 53 -15.16 -14.11 -8.10
C LEU A 53 -16.19 -13.55 -9.09
N ARG A 54 -17.45 -13.39 -8.65
CA ARG A 54 -18.53 -12.85 -9.50
C ARG A 54 -18.26 -11.44 -10.01
N VAL A 55 -17.65 -10.59 -9.18
CA VAL A 55 -17.32 -9.19 -9.54
C VAL A 55 -16.04 -9.09 -10.37
N THR A 56 -15.11 -10.03 -10.23
CA THR A 56 -13.85 -10.04 -11.00
C THR A 56 -13.93 -10.83 -12.30
N THR A 57 -14.90 -11.73 -12.46
CA THR A 57 -15.11 -12.49 -13.70
C THR A 57 -15.92 -11.64 -14.67
N TRP A 58 -15.26 -11.09 -15.68
CA TRP A 58 -15.94 -10.44 -16.80
C TRP A 58 -16.52 -11.51 -17.73
N LYS A 59 -17.81 -11.39 -18.08
CA LYS A 59 -18.46 -12.20 -19.12
C LYS A 59 -18.78 -11.27 -20.31
N PRO A 60 -18.34 -11.61 -21.54
CA PRO A 60 -18.67 -10.86 -22.75
C PRO A 60 -20.17 -10.83 -23.03
#